data_AF-A0A821NQ16-F1
#
_entry.id   AF-A0A821NQ16-F1
#
_cell.length_a   1.000
_cell.length_b   1.000
_cell.length_c   1.000
_cell.angle_alpha   90.00
_cell.angle_beta   90.00
_cell.angle_gamma   90.00
#
_symmetry.space_group_name_H-M   'P 1'
#
loop_
_entity.id
_entity.type
_entity.pdbx_description
1 polymer ?
#
loop_
_entity_poly.entity_id
_entity_poly.type
_entity_poly.pdbx_seq_one_letter_code
_entity_poly.pdbx_strand_id
1 'polypeptide(L)'
;RLDGNNRHFSLSWTIGVTIEINVIEMTSPSKQLVLNIAASIAGRFRGKTYGLLGTYDGRTDNDLRSQNGSIISSNGSLEQIHKNFGVTWAIDPSSSLLYYEAGQTPEFFSEKNRVFNASFIDPITTNNSTIHNSCNINATASPSSWNLAQRTCYYDLFMTNDMNLANASLMAGNELLLIQKNQRNPPSFKSSL
;
A
#
# COMPACT_ATOMS: atom_id res chain seq x y z
N ARG A 1 -21.66 -8.53 10.50
CA ARG A 1 -22.47 -7.43 9.94
C ARG A 1 -21.58 -6.20 9.99
N LEU A 2 -21.03 -5.80 8.84
CA LEU A 2 -20.08 -4.69 8.72
C LEU A 2 -20.91 -3.42 8.54
N ASP A 3 -21.14 -2.68 9.62
CA ASP A 3 -21.94 -1.45 9.58
C ASP A 3 -21.08 -0.26 9.09
N GLY A 4 -21.12 -0.01 7.77
CA GLY A 4 -21.64 1.24 7.22
C GLY A 4 -21.03 2.61 7.54
N ASN A 5 -19.81 2.75 8.05
CA ASN A 5 -19.15 4.06 8.21
C ASN A 5 -17.79 4.14 7.50
N ASN A 6 -17.78 3.97 6.17
CA ASN A 6 -16.56 4.21 5.38
C ASN A 6 -16.23 5.72 5.44
N ARG A 7 -15.18 6.09 6.18
CA ARG A 7 -14.72 7.48 6.25
C ARG A 7 -13.69 7.70 5.15
N HIS A 8 -14.02 8.58 4.21
CA HIS A 8 -13.13 8.97 3.13
C HIS A 8 -12.62 10.39 3.38
N PHE A 9 -11.30 10.58 3.31
CA PHE A 9 -10.65 11.87 3.37
C PHE A 9 -9.89 12.11 2.07
N SER A 10 -10.03 13.31 1.50
CA SER A 10 -9.22 13.74 0.37
C SER A 10 -8.46 15.00 0.75
N LEU A 11 -7.12 14.93 0.67
CA LEU A 11 -6.24 16.07 0.82
C LEU A 11 -5.75 16.44 -0.57
N SER A 12 -6.08 17.63 -1.05
CA SER A 12 -5.72 18.08 -2.39
C SER A 12 -5.00 19.42 -2.33
N TRP A 13 -3.89 19.53 -3.06
CA TRP A 13 -3.10 20.74 -3.17
C TRP A 13 -3.17 21.28 -4.60
N THR A 14 -3.15 22.61 -4.75
CA THR A 14 -3.19 23.31 -6.06
C THR A 14 -1.99 22.96 -6.96
N ILE A 15 -0.91 22.44 -6.36
CA ILE A 15 0.21 21.86 -7.09
C ILE A 15 -0.14 20.56 -7.82
N GLY A 16 -1.37 20.06 -7.72
CA GLY A 16 -1.85 18.88 -8.44
C GLY A 16 -1.39 17.58 -7.79
N VAL A 17 -1.35 17.57 -6.47
CA VAL A 17 -1.16 16.37 -5.65
C VAL A 17 -2.46 16.14 -4.91
N THR A 18 -2.90 14.90 -4.86
CA THR A 18 -4.07 14.46 -4.09
C THR A 18 -3.71 13.20 -3.33
N ILE A 19 -3.99 13.18 -2.03
CA ILE A 19 -3.92 11.99 -1.18
C ILE A 19 -5.34 11.61 -0.77
N GLU A 20 -5.72 10.39 -1.07
CA GLU A 20 -7.00 9.80 -0.67
C GLU A 20 -6.75 8.81 0.47
N ILE A 21 -7.54 8.93 1.54
CA ILE A 21 -7.45 8.07 2.71
C ILE A 21 -8.83 7.48 2.95
N ASN A 22 -8.92 6.18 2.77
CA ASN A 22 -10.09 5.38 3.09
C ASN A 22 -9.86 4.66 4.41
N VAL A 23 -10.74 4.91 5.38
CA VAL A 23 -10.70 4.26 6.69
C VAL A 23 -11.76 3.18 6.76
N ILE A 24 -11.30 1.95 6.93
CA ILE A 24 -12.15 0.79 7.15
C ILE A 24 -12.11 0.45 8.63
N GLU A 25 -13.25 0.55 9.30
CA GLU A 25 -13.40 0.18 10.71
C GLU A 25 -13.80 -1.29 10.82
N MET A 26 -12.95 -2.08 11.48
CA MET A 26 -13.23 -3.46 11.87
C MET A 26 -13.73 -3.46 13.31
N THR A 27 -14.87 -4.10 13.58
CA THR A 27 -15.50 -4.09 14.93
C THR A 27 -15.37 -5.42 15.68
N SER A 28 -14.82 -6.45 15.05
CA SER A 28 -14.62 -7.78 15.63
C SER A 28 -13.28 -8.35 15.15
N PRO A 29 -12.49 -9.04 16.00
CA PRO A 29 -12.75 -9.33 17.43
C PRO A 29 -12.55 -8.13 18.36
N SER A 30 -11.89 -7.08 17.89
CA SER A 30 -11.71 -5.80 18.58
C SER A 30 -11.81 -4.66 17.57
N LYS A 31 -12.05 -3.44 18.06
CA LYS A 31 -12.10 -2.27 17.20
C LYS A 31 -10.71 -1.97 16.64
N GLN A 32 -10.54 -2.17 15.34
CA GLN A 32 -9.32 -1.87 14.60
C GLN A 32 -9.63 -0.96 13.41
N LEU A 33 -8.63 -0.20 12.98
CA LEU A 33 -8.73 0.68 11.82
C LEU A 33 -7.72 0.24 10.78
N VAL A 34 -8.19 -0.02 9.57
CA VAL A 34 -7.36 -0.24 8.39
C VAL A 34 -7.39 1.04 7.56
N LEU A 35 -6.20 1.55 7.24
CA LEU A 35 -6.03 2.73 6.41
C LEU A 35 -5.60 2.29 5.01
N ASN A 36 -6.42 2.59 4.01
CA ASN A 36 -6.03 2.51 2.61
C ASN A 36 -5.65 3.92 2.13
N ILE A 37 -4.39 4.12 1.76
CA ILE A 37 -3.83 5.41 1.37
C ILE A 37 -3.45 5.34 -0.10
N ALA A 38 -4.02 6.21 -0.92
CA ALA A 38 -3.69 6.34 -2.34
C ALA A 38 -3.17 7.75 -2.64
N ALA A 39 -2.16 7.84 -3.51
CA ALA A 39 -1.60 9.10 -3.97
C ALA A 39 -1.83 9.25 -5.47
N SER A 40 -2.35 10.41 -5.88
CA SER A 40 -2.52 10.82 -7.27
C SER A 40 -1.76 12.12 -7.51
N ILE A 41 -0.99 12.17 -8.59
CA ILE A 41 -0.18 13.34 -8.95
C ILE A 41 -0.44 13.74 -10.40
N ALA A 42 -0.42 15.04 -10.66
CA ALA A 42 -0.60 15.58 -11.99
C ALA A 42 0.55 15.15 -12.93
N GLY A 43 0.23 14.94 -14.21
CA GLY A 43 1.20 14.51 -15.22
C GLY A 43 2.44 15.40 -15.36
N ARG A 44 2.40 16.65 -14.91
CA ARG A 44 3.57 17.56 -14.84
C ARG A 44 4.71 17.07 -13.93
N PHE A 45 4.43 16.12 -13.03
CA PHE A 45 5.39 15.47 -12.15
C PHE A 45 5.99 14.19 -12.73
N ARG A 46 5.63 13.80 -13.98
CA ARG A 46 6.22 12.64 -14.64
C ARG A 46 7.75 12.74 -14.66
N GLY A 47 8.42 11.70 -14.15
CA GLY A 47 9.88 11.65 -14.01
C GLY A 47 10.48 12.62 -12.98
N LYS A 48 9.65 13.18 -12.08
CA LYS A 48 10.08 14.16 -11.06
C LYS A 48 9.77 13.70 -9.63
N THR A 49 9.40 12.44 -9.44
CA THR A 49 9.19 11.86 -8.11
C THR A 49 10.35 10.96 -7.73
N TYR A 50 10.53 10.77 -6.42
CA TYR A 50 11.42 9.79 -5.83
C TYR A 50 10.82 9.34 -4.50
N GLY A 51 11.12 8.12 -4.08
CA GLY A 51 10.61 7.57 -2.83
C GLY A 51 10.08 6.15 -2.99
N LEU A 52 9.28 5.73 -2.02
CA LEU A 52 8.67 4.39 -1.98
C LEU A 52 7.71 4.09 -3.14
N LEU A 53 7.22 5.12 -3.85
CA LEU A 53 6.32 5.00 -5.00
C LEU A 53 7.05 5.18 -6.36
N GLY A 54 8.38 5.23 -6.37
CA GLY A 54 9.17 5.28 -7.60
C GLY A 54 9.26 6.64 -8.28
N THR A 55 9.63 6.64 -9.57
CA THR A 55 9.99 7.87 -10.30
C THR A 55 8.90 8.44 -11.20
N TYR A 56 7.79 7.70 -11.34
CA TYR A 56 6.67 8.06 -12.20
C TYR A 56 7.13 8.44 -13.62
N ASP A 57 8.10 7.73 -14.18
CA ASP A 57 8.58 7.96 -15.56
C ASP A 57 7.98 6.95 -16.58
N GLY A 58 7.33 5.90 -16.08
CA GLY A 58 6.74 4.81 -16.88
C GLY A 58 7.67 3.60 -17.06
N ARG A 59 8.82 3.57 -16.38
CA ARG A 59 9.80 2.47 -16.41
C ARG A 59 9.87 1.78 -15.04
N THR A 60 9.20 0.63 -14.95
CA THR A 60 9.08 -0.12 -13.69
C THR A 60 10.38 -0.78 -13.22
N ASP A 61 11.36 -0.93 -14.11
CA ASP A 61 12.66 -1.54 -13.81
C ASP A 61 13.57 -0.64 -12.96
N ASN A 62 13.23 0.64 -12.80
CA ASN A 62 13.99 1.61 -12.00
C ASN A 62 13.25 2.11 -10.75
N ASP A 63 12.02 1.65 -10.49
CA ASP A 63 11.19 2.20 -9.41
C ASP A 63 11.71 1.84 -8.01
N LEU A 64 12.38 0.70 -7.87
CA LEU A 64 13.07 0.30 -6.63
C LEU A 64 14.44 1.00 -6.52
N ARG A 65 14.43 2.33 -6.60
CA ARG A 65 15.61 3.18 -6.45
C ARG A 65 15.74 3.64 -5.00
N SER A 66 16.86 3.30 -4.36
CA SER A 66 17.18 3.73 -3.01
C SER A 66 17.47 5.24 -2.95
N GLN A 67 17.49 5.81 -1.73
CA GLN A 67 17.78 7.23 -1.52
C GLN A 67 19.18 7.65 -2.01
N ASN A 68 20.17 6.73 -1.98
CA ASN A 68 21.51 6.96 -2.52
C ASN A 68 21.59 6.79 -4.06
N GLY A 69 20.49 6.46 -4.72
CA GLY A 69 20.37 6.37 -6.17
C GLY A 69 20.64 4.97 -6.76
N SER A 70 21.00 3.98 -5.95
CA SER A 70 21.15 2.58 -6.40
C SER A 70 19.81 1.98 -6.81
N ILE A 71 19.79 1.16 -7.85
CA ILE A 71 18.58 0.47 -8.32
C ILE A 71 18.64 -0.99 -7.86
N ILE A 72 17.59 -1.43 -7.18
CA ILE A 72 17.42 -2.79 -6.71
C ILE A 72 16.57 -3.53 -7.75
N SER A 73 16.97 -4.76 -8.10
CA SER A 73 16.20 -5.58 -9.04
C SER A 73 14.80 -5.87 -8.48
N SER A 74 13.77 -5.79 -9.33
CA SER A 74 12.41 -6.22 -9.00
C SER A 74 12.29 -7.71 -8.68
N ASN A 75 13.28 -8.52 -9.07
CA ASN A 75 13.38 -9.94 -8.72
C ASN A 75 14.23 -10.18 -7.46
N GLY A 76 14.65 -9.11 -6.76
CA GLY A 76 15.37 -9.22 -5.50
C GLY A 76 14.51 -9.88 -4.42
N SER A 77 15.15 -10.49 -3.42
CA SER A 77 14.41 -11.06 -2.29
C SER A 77 13.68 -9.96 -1.51
N LEU A 78 12.60 -10.31 -0.81
CA LEU A 78 11.89 -9.36 0.07
C LEU A 78 12.83 -8.69 1.08
N GLU A 79 13.83 -9.42 1.57
CA GLU A 79 14.86 -8.87 2.46
C GLU A 79 15.73 -7.82 1.77
N GLN A 80 16.17 -8.08 0.53
CA GLN A 80 16.96 -7.12 -0.25
C GLN A 80 16.13 -5.87 -0.55
N ILE A 81 14.88 -6.02 -0.97
CA ILE A 81 13.98 -4.91 -1.24
C ILE A 81 13.73 -4.10 0.04
N HIS A 82 13.51 -4.76 1.16
CA HIS A 82 13.32 -4.08 2.45
C HIS A 82 14.57 -3.29 2.86
N LYS A 83 15.73 -3.96 3.00
CA LYS A 83 16.95 -3.36 3.56
C LYS A 83 17.62 -2.35 2.62
N ASN A 84 17.69 -2.66 1.33
CA ASN A 84 18.47 -1.87 0.38
C ASN A 84 17.64 -0.81 -0.36
N PHE A 85 16.32 -0.92 -0.35
CA PHE A 85 15.42 0.08 -0.93
C PHE A 85 14.52 0.72 0.13
N GLY A 86 13.64 -0.04 0.78
CA GLY A 86 12.60 0.49 1.67
C GLY A 86 13.15 1.29 2.85
N VAL A 87 14.08 0.70 3.61
CA VAL A 87 14.70 1.32 4.79
C VAL A 87 15.49 2.58 4.42
N THR A 88 16.04 2.66 3.20
CA THR A 88 16.80 3.84 2.76
C THR A 88 15.93 5.10 2.62
N TRP A 89 14.61 4.94 2.56
CA TRP A 89 13.65 6.06 2.51
C TRP A 89 13.10 6.44 3.89
N ALA A 90 13.64 5.88 4.98
CA ALA A 90 13.28 6.30 6.32
C ALA A 90 13.59 7.79 6.53
N ILE A 91 12.69 8.50 7.23
CA ILE A 91 12.84 9.93 7.49
C ILE A 91 13.98 10.14 8.48
N ASP A 92 14.92 11.03 8.15
CA ASP A 92 15.92 11.51 9.10
C ASP A 92 15.21 12.34 10.18
N PRO A 93 15.29 11.93 11.47
CA PRO A 93 14.66 12.65 12.57
C PRO A 93 14.93 14.15 12.60
N SER A 94 16.15 14.55 12.25
CA SER A 94 16.59 15.96 12.26
C SER A 94 15.92 16.82 11.20
N SER A 95 15.35 16.20 10.16
CA SER A 95 14.68 16.86 9.04
C SER A 95 13.17 16.59 8.96
N SER A 96 12.61 15.89 9.96
CA SER A 96 11.22 15.48 9.94
C SER A 96 10.27 16.69 9.97
N LEU A 97 9.31 16.71 9.04
CA LEU A 97 8.21 17.68 9.02
C LEU A 97 6.95 17.17 9.75
N LEU A 98 6.99 15.93 10.26
CA LEU A 98 5.88 15.34 10.99
C LEU A 98 5.76 15.92 12.40
N TYR A 99 4.52 15.99 12.89
CA TYR A 99 4.21 16.30 14.28
C TYR A 99 4.31 15.02 15.13
N TYR A 100 4.86 15.14 16.34
CA TYR A 100 4.99 14.05 17.30
C TYR A 100 4.33 14.47 18.63
N GLU A 101 3.62 13.54 19.26
CA GLU A 101 3.02 13.76 20.58
C GLU A 101 4.09 13.96 21.66
N ALA A 102 3.69 14.49 22.82
CA ALA A 102 4.60 14.70 23.93
C ALA A 102 5.31 13.38 24.34
N GLY A 103 6.65 13.40 24.35
CA GLY A 103 7.48 12.23 24.65
C GLY A 103 7.74 11.30 23.46
N GLN A 104 7.20 11.59 22.27
CA GLN A 104 7.54 10.91 21.04
C GLN A 104 8.54 11.73 20.23
N THR A 105 9.44 11.04 19.56
CA THR A 105 10.40 11.61 18.62
C THR A 105 10.44 10.72 17.36
N PRO A 106 10.96 11.20 16.22
CA PRO A 106 11.11 10.33 15.06
C PRO A 106 11.93 9.06 15.36
N GLU A 107 12.90 9.13 16.29
CA GLU A 107 13.68 7.98 16.75
C GLU A 107 12.80 6.88 17.37
N PHE A 108 11.69 7.24 18.02
CA PHE A 108 10.71 6.26 18.54
C PHE A 108 10.14 5.37 17.42
N PHE A 109 9.96 5.93 16.23
CA PHE A 109 9.43 5.20 15.07
C PHE A 109 10.52 4.55 14.21
N SER A 110 11.80 4.79 14.52
CA SER A 110 12.94 4.17 13.83
C SER A 110 13.16 2.72 14.26
N GLU A 111 13.89 1.95 13.45
CA GLU A 111 14.22 0.54 13.72
C GLU A 111 14.94 0.33 15.06
N LYS A 112 15.62 1.36 15.58
CA LYS A 112 16.37 1.29 16.84
C LYS A 112 15.50 1.04 18.06
N ASN A 113 14.18 1.24 17.97
CA ASN A 113 13.26 1.16 19.11
C ASN A 113 12.22 0.05 19.00
N ARG A 114 12.35 -0.88 18.04
CA ARG A 114 11.30 -1.87 17.80
C ARG A 114 11.67 -3.27 18.30
N VAL A 115 10.75 -3.86 19.06
CA VAL A 115 10.57 -5.31 19.25
C VAL A 115 10.12 -6.00 17.92
N PHE A 116 10.10 -5.26 16.81
CA PHE A 116 9.70 -5.71 15.50
C PHE A 116 10.87 -6.36 14.78
N ASN A 117 10.76 -7.66 14.53
CA ASN A 117 11.65 -8.38 13.64
C ASN A 117 10.92 -8.62 12.32
N ALA A 118 11.41 -8.04 11.23
CA ALA A 118 10.80 -8.20 9.92
C ALA A 118 10.85 -9.68 9.48
N SER A 119 9.70 -10.21 9.04
CA SER A 119 9.64 -11.51 8.37
C SER A 119 9.74 -11.29 6.86
N PHE A 120 10.57 -12.09 6.20
CA PHE A 120 10.74 -12.08 4.75
C PHE A 120 10.19 -13.35 4.09
N ILE A 121 9.30 -14.06 4.79
CA ILE A 121 8.51 -15.13 4.19
C ILE A 121 7.66 -14.49 3.08
N ASP A 122 7.70 -15.05 1.88
CA ASP A 122 6.81 -14.65 0.79
C ASP A 122 5.58 -15.58 0.78
N PRO A 123 4.41 -15.12 1.26
CA PRO A 123 3.19 -15.93 1.31
C PRO A 123 2.79 -16.44 -0.06
N ILE A 124 3.06 -15.67 -1.11
CA ILE A 124 2.59 -15.94 -2.47
C ILE A 124 3.26 -17.21 -3.02
N THR A 125 4.47 -17.52 -2.58
CA THR A 125 5.19 -18.74 -2.97
C THR A 125 4.66 -20.01 -2.29
N THR A 126 3.97 -19.87 -1.15
CA THR A 126 3.49 -21.03 -0.37
C THR A 126 2.12 -21.58 -0.82
N ASN A 127 1.38 -20.84 -1.65
CA ASN A 127 0.13 -21.25 -2.34
C ASN A 127 -0.79 -22.19 -1.52
N ASN A 128 -1.22 -21.73 -0.35
CA ASN A 128 -2.05 -22.48 0.57
C ASN A 128 -3.52 -22.44 0.13
N SER A 129 -3.99 -23.54 -0.45
CA SER A 129 -5.34 -23.66 -1.01
C SER A 129 -6.48 -23.43 0.00
N THR A 130 -6.22 -23.58 1.31
CA THR A 130 -7.23 -23.29 2.34
C THR A 130 -7.55 -21.81 2.48
N ILE A 131 -6.58 -20.94 2.17
CA ILE A 131 -6.71 -19.46 2.19
C ILE A 131 -7.43 -18.96 0.94
N HIS A 132 -7.36 -19.70 -0.18
CA HIS A 132 -7.84 -19.23 -1.49
C HIS A 132 -9.31 -18.81 -1.46
N ASN A 133 -10.17 -19.66 -0.89
CA ASN A 133 -11.62 -19.41 -0.85
C ASN A 133 -11.96 -18.14 -0.06
N SER A 134 -11.23 -17.86 1.02
CA SER A 134 -11.40 -16.67 1.85
C SER A 134 -11.15 -15.36 1.08
N CYS A 135 -10.29 -15.42 0.06
CA CYS A 135 -9.90 -14.26 -0.74
C CYS A 135 -10.50 -14.27 -2.15
N ASN A 136 -11.55 -15.07 -2.39
CA ASN A 136 -12.19 -15.23 -3.71
C ASN A 136 -11.19 -15.65 -4.81
N ILE A 137 -10.20 -16.48 -4.46
CA ILE A 137 -9.22 -17.06 -5.37
C ILE A 137 -9.66 -18.48 -5.72
N ASN A 138 -9.58 -18.87 -7.00
CA ASN A 138 -9.80 -20.26 -7.38
C ASN A 138 -8.65 -21.13 -6.83
N ALA A 139 -8.95 -22.27 -6.21
CA ALA A 139 -7.96 -23.19 -5.63
C ALA A 139 -6.84 -23.59 -6.62
N THR A 140 -7.13 -23.61 -7.92
CA THR A 140 -6.19 -23.98 -8.99
C THR A 140 -5.49 -22.79 -9.66
N ALA A 141 -5.85 -21.55 -9.29
CA ALA A 141 -5.30 -20.35 -9.91
C ALA A 141 -3.84 -20.15 -9.47
N SER A 142 -2.93 -20.03 -10.45
CA SER A 142 -1.55 -19.61 -10.20
C SER A 142 -1.53 -18.20 -9.59
N PRO A 143 -0.61 -17.92 -8.65
CA PRO A 143 -0.46 -16.59 -8.10
C PRO A 143 -0.32 -15.48 -9.13
N SER A 144 0.28 -15.74 -10.30
CA SER A 144 0.40 -14.78 -11.40
C SER A 144 -0.94 -14.25 -11.93
N SER A 145 -2.03 -15.01 -11.77
CA SER A 145 -3.38 -14.65 -12.25
C SER A 145 -4.20 -13.80 -11.26
N TRP A 146 -3.72 -13.65 -10.02
CA TRP A 146 -4.49 -12.96 -8.98
C TRP A 146 -4.46 -11.44 -9.22
N ASN A 147 -5.62 -10.82 -9.05
CA ASN A 147 -5.72 -9.36 -9.06
C ASN A 147 -5.16 -8.75 -7.75
N LEU A 148 -5.05 -7.42 -7.71
CA LEU A 148 -4.50 -6.70 -6.56
C LEU A 148 -5.25 -7.02 -5.26
N ALA A 149 -6.58 -7.01 -5.28
CA ALA A 149 -7.41 -7.25 -4.10
C ALA A 149 -7.22 -8.68 -3.54
N GLN A 150 -7.16 -9.67 -4.43
CA GLN A 150 -6.91 -11.07 -4.08
C GLN A 150 -5.52 -11.25 -3.46
N ARG A 151 -4.48 -10.64 -4.04
CA ARG A 151 -3.11 -10.71 -3.52
C ARG A 151 -3.00 -10.09 -2.13
N THR A 152 -3.56 -8.89 -1.93
CA THR A 152 -3.52 -8.21 -0.64
C THR A 152 -4.27 -9.01 0.43
N CYS A 153 -5.47 -9.51 0.13
CA CYS A 153 -6.22 -10.38 1.03
C CYS A 153 -5.43 -11.63 1.43
N TYR A 154 -4.86 -12.34 0.45
CA TYR A 154 -4.12 -13.57 0.70
C TYR A 154 -2.88 -13.29 1.56
N TYR A 155 -2.13 -12.23 1.23
CA TYR A 155 -0.94 -11.83 1.98
C TYR A 155 -1.29 -11.55 3.44
N ASP A 156 -2.29 -10.71 3.70
CA ASP A 156 -2.68 -10.32 5.06
C ASP A 156 -3.22 -11.51 5.85
N LEU A 157 -4.04 -12.37 5.23
CA LEU A 157 -4.55 -13.57 5.89
C LEU A 157 -3.43 -14.54 6.26
N PHE A 158 -2.47 -14.76 5.37
CA PHE A 158 -1.34 -15.64 5.64
C PHE A 158 -0.44 -15.10 6.74
N MET A 159 -0.12 -13.80 6.72
CA MET A 159 0.83 -13.20 7.65
C MET A 159 0.25 -12.99 9.05
N THR A 160 -1.05 -12.76 9.16
CA THR A 160 -1.70 -12.39 10.43
C THR A 160 -2.63 -13.48 10.97
N ASN A 161 -3.06 -14.42 10.13
CA ASN A 161 -4.13 -15.36 10.42
C ASN A 161 -5.45 -14.67 10.86
N ASP A 162 -5.66 -13.41 10.45
CA ASP A 162 -6.86 -12.63 10.78
C ASP A 162 -7.77 -12.48 9.56
N MET A 163 -8.90 -13.20 9.59
CA MET A 163 -9.90 -13.19 8.53
C MET A 163 -10.62 -11.84 8.40
N ASN A 164 -10.77 -11.08 9.49
CA ASN A 164 -11.43 -9.78 9.42
C ASN A 164 -10.52 -8.77 8.74
N LEU A 165 -9.21 -8.81 9.01
CA LEU A 165 -8.22 -7.99 8.33
C LEU A 165 -8.16 -8.34 6.83
N ALA A 166 -8.09 -9.63 6.51
CA ALA A 166 -8.08 -10.09 5.13
C ALA A 166 -9.30 -9.61 4.32
N ASN A 167 -10.49 -9.66 4.91
CA ASN A 167 -11.72 -9.15 4.30
C ASN A 167 -11.69 -7.62 4.11
N ALA A 168 -11.18 -6.88 5.10
CA ALA A 168 -11.01 -5.43 4.98
C ALA A 168 -10.03 -5.08 3.83
N SER A 169 -8.93 -5.79 3.73
CA SER A 169 -7.94 -5.64 2.65
C SER A 169 -8.50 -6.01 1.27
N LEU A 170 -9.33 -7.05 1.20
CA LEU A 170 -10.04 -7.43 -0.03
C LEU A 170 -10.98 -6.30 -0.48
N MET A 171 -11.72 -5.69 0.44
CA MET A 171 -12.59 -4.55 0.16
C MET A 171 -11.78 -3.34 -0.33
N ALA A 172 -10.72 -2.96 0.40
CA ALA A 172 -9.84 -1.85 0.03
C ALA A 172 -9.22 -2.04 -1.36
N GLY A 173 -8.73 -3.25 -1.65
CA GLY A 173 -8.13 -3.58 -2.95
C GLY A 173 -9.15 -3.50 -4.10
N ASN A 174 -10.38 -3.96 -3.88
CA ASN A 174 -11.44 -3.85 -4.89
C ASN A 174 -11.83 -2.40 -5.17
N GLU A 175 -11.89 -1.57 -4.14
CA GLU A 175 -12.14 -0.13 -4.29
C GLU A 175 -11.02 0.54 -5.10
N LEU A 176 -9.75 0.22 -4.81
CA LEU A 176 -8.62 0.75 -5.57
C LEU A 176 -8.65 0.34 -7.04
N LEU A 177 -9.02 -0.91 -7.35
CA LEU A 177 -9.18 -1.36 -8.73
C LEU A 177 -10.26 -0.55 -9.49
N LEU A 178 -11.35 -0.18 -8.81
CA LEU A 178 -12.39 0.69 -9.37
C LEU A 178 -11.86 2.11 -9.62
N ILE A 179 -11.15 2.69 -8.64
CA ILE A 179 -10.54 4.02 -8.77
C ILE A 179 -9.57 4.05 -9.94
N GLN A 180 -8.66 3.07 -10.05
CA GLN A 180 -7.70 2.99 -11.16
C GLN A 180 -8.40 2.91 -12.52
N LYS A 181 -9.49 2.15 -12.62
CA LYS A 181 -10.28 2.06 -13.86
C LYS A 181 -10.94 3.39 -14.23
N ASN A 182 -11.47 4.11 -13.24
CA ASN A 182 -12.11 5.42 -13.43
C ASN A 182 -11.09 6.51 -13.77
N GLN A 183 -9.90 6.48 -13.17
CA GLN A 183 -8.82 7.43 -13.51
C GLN A 183 -8.28 7.20 -14.93
N ARG A 184 -8.22 5.95 -15.40
CA ARG A 184 -7.85 5.64 -16.79
C ARG A 184 -8.92 6.03 -17.80
N ASN A 185 -10.19 6.01 -17.40
CA ASN A 185 -11.33 6.35 -18.24
C ASN A 185 -12.15 7.46 -17.57
N PRO A 186 -11.60 8.70 -17.50
CA PRO A 186 -12.30 9.79 -16.82
C PRO A 186 -13.68 10.01 -17.47
N PRO A 187 -14.73 10.29 -16.68
CA PRO A 187 -16.05 10.59 -17.22
C PRO A 187 -15.97 11.71 -18.25
N SER A 188 -16.53 11.48 -19.44
CA SER A 188 -16.69 12.55 -20.43
C SER A 188 -17.84 13.45 -19.99
N PHE A 189 -17.54 14.65 -19.53
CA PHE A 189 -18.57 15.66 -19.32
C PHE A 189 -19.02 16.20 -20.68
N LYS A 190 -20.34 16.24 -20.92
CA LYS A 190 -20.87 16.94 -22.10
C LYS A 190 -20.47 18.40 -21.97
N SER A 191 -19.85 18.96 -23.01
CA SER A 191 -19.39 20.35 -23.08
C SER A 191 -20.53 21.38 -23.15
N SER A 192 -21.76 20.98 -22.84
CA SER A 192 -22.98 21.78 -22.98
C SER A 192 -23.74 21.96 -21.66
N LEU A 193 -23.00 22.02 -20.54
CA LEU A 193 -23.51 22.56 -19.27
C LEU A 193 -23.01 24.00 -19.12
#